data_AF-A0A0L0FR37-F1
#
_entry.id   AF-A0A0L0FR37-F1
#
_cell.length_a   1.000
_cell.length_b   1.000
_cell.length_c   1.000
_cell.angle_alpha   90.00
_cell.angle_beta   90.00
_cell.angle_gamma   90.00
#
_symmetry.space_group_name_H-M   'P 1'
#
loop_
_entity.id
_entity.type
_entity.pdbx_description
1 polymer ?
#
loop_
_entity_poly.entity_id
_entity_poly.type
_entity_poly.pdbx_seq_one_letter_code
_entity_poly.pdbx_strand_id
1 'polypeptide(L)'
;MNQNRTQEPSTMSQSTAVSAQLSKTFKYVKIPADEKEPCEELSMTYTDATEIQCLTEKLQNYYRERKGAADSAAEREAFKKQMEEKLAERAEKGGPPGPKITDELMDQLTNMQTVDICTLLTPNAENDYEMICAYVDDKSVAKQLPINRRAQAVAFSAMQKLELRGDVFFAKLYENGVEDKFGRMDFVLNDLMPEASWVQAAQKFTS
;
A
#
# COMPACT_ATOMS: atom_id res chain seq x y z
N MET A 1 47.17 54.50 -35.44
CA MET A 1 47.58 54.23 -34.04
C MET A 1 46.61 53.21 -33.47
N ASN A 2 47.13 52.02 -33.14
CA ASN A 2 46.41 50.92 -32.48
C ASN A 2 45.64 51.41 -31.26
N GLN A 3 44.43 50.88 -31.02
CA GLN A 3 44.10 50.24 -29.74
C GLN A 3 43.06 49.13 -29.91
N ASN A 4 43.36 48.01 -29.27
CA ASN A 4 42.61 46.77 -29.14
C ASN A 4 41.21 46.98 -28.55
N ARG A 5 40.24 46.18 -29.00
CA ARG A 5 39.18 45.72 -28.10
C ARG A 5 38.86 44.25 -28.33
N THR A 6 39.23 43.49 -27.31
CA THR A 6 39.10 42.06 -27.08
C THR A 6 37.65 41.60 -27.22
N GLN A 7 37.45 40.48 -27.93
CA GLN A 7 36.20 39.71 -27.91
C GLN A 7 36.06 39.03 -26.54
N GLU A 8 34.94 39.27 -25.86
CA GLU A 8 34.49 38.43 -24.75
C GLU A 8 33.58 37.31 -25.29
N PRO A 9 33.75 36.06 -24.83
CA PRO A 9 32.91 34.96 -25.28
C PRO A 9 31.52 35.04 -24.62
N SER A 10 30.49 34.98 -25.45
CA SER A 10 29.10 34.81 -25.04
C SER A 10 28.93 33.52 -24.24
N THR A 11 28.81 33.63 -22.92
CA THR A 11 28.31 32.56 -22.07
C THR A 11 26.80 32.44 -22.29
N MET A 12 26.40 31.46 -23.11
CA MET A 12 25.04 30.93 -23.08
C MET A 12 24.79 30.36 -21.68
N SER A 13 24.05 31.11 -20.87
CA SER A 13 23.43 30.58 -19.66
C SER A 13 22.31 29.65 -20.12
N GLN A 14 22.60 28.35 -20.24
CA GLN A 14 21.57 27.34 -20.33
C GLN A 14 20.88 27.29 -18.96
N SER A 15 19.77 28.01 -18.86
CA SER A 15 18.80 27.83 -17.79
C SER A 15 18.20 26.43 -17.93
N THR A 16 18.78 25.46 -17.23
CA THR A 16 18.10 24.22 -16.90
C THR A 16 17.05 24.55 -15.86
N ALA A 17 15.88 25.01 -16.31
CA ALA A 17 14.67 24.94 -15.52
C ALA A 17 14.34 23.45 -15.34
N VAL A 18 14.82 22.87 -14.24
CA VAL A 18 14.26 21.63 -13.72
C VAL A 18 12.86 22.00 -13.30
N SER A 19 11.85 21.58 -14.09
CA SER A 19 10.45 21.74 -13.74
C SER A 19 10.24 21.21 -12.32
N ALA A 20 10.04 22.10 -11.35
CA ALA A 20 9.73 21.73 -9.99
C ALA A 20 8.38 21.01 -10.01
N GLN A 21 8.41 19.68 -9.93
CA GLN A 21 7.19 18.89 -9.92
C GLN A 21 6.44 19.19 -8.62
N LEU A 22 5.21 19.68 -8.74
CA LEU A 22 4.39 20.05 -7.58
C LEU A 22 4.15 18.82 -6.71
N SER A 23 4.70 18.85 -5.50
CA SER A 23 4.51 17.81 -4.50
C SER A 23 3.28 18.12 -3.66
N LYS A 24 2.38 17.15 -3.53
CA LYS A 24 1.21 17.20 -2.64
C LYS A 24 1.47 16.29 -1.44
N THR A 25 0.74 16.50 -0.35
CA THR A 25 0.81 15.66 0.86
C THR A 25 -0.60 15.27 1.28
N PHE A 26 -0.75 14.05 1.80
CA PHE A 26 -1.96 13.60 2.47
C PHE A 26 -1.63 12.82 3.74
N LYS A 27 -2.63 12.68 4.61
CA LYS A 27 -2.56 11.93 5.87
C LYS A 27 -3.28 10.60 5.81
N TYR A 28 -2.75 9.64 6.54
CA TYR A 28 -3.34 8.31 6.72
C TYR A 28 -3.00 7.80 8.12
N VAL A 29 -3.77 6.86 8.64
CA VAL A 29 -3.63 6.40 10.03
C VAL A 29 -3.15 4.96 10.08
N LYS A 30 -2.12 4.71 10.89
CA LYS A 30 -1.70 3.36 11.27
C LYS A 30 -2.40 2.96 12.57
N ILE A 31 -2.98 1.77 12.58
CA ILE A 31 -3.48 1.10 13.77
C ILE A 31 -2.58 -0.12 14.03
N PRO A 32 -1.64 -0.05 14.98
CA PRO A 32 -0.78 -1.18 15.30
C PRO A 32 -1.57 -2.37 15.84
N ALA A 33 -1.09 -3.59 15.59
CA ALA A 33 -1.68 -4.81 16.13
C ALA A 33 -1.47 -4.94 17.64
N ASP A 34 -0.34 -4.43 18.15
CA ASP A 34 -0.09 -4.35 19.59
C ASP A 34 -0.98 -3.27 20.21
N GLU A 35 -1.89 -3.69 21.10
CA GLU A 35 -2.81 -2.80 21.81
C GLU A 35 -2.08 -1.77 22.70
N LYS A 36 -0.82 -2.02 23.05
CA LYS A 36 0.01 -1.09 23.83
C LYS A 36 0.60 0.04 22.99
N GLU A 37 0.71 -0.14 21.68
CA GLU A 37 1.17 0.92 20.78
C GLU A 37 0.00 1.84 20.41
N PRO A 38 0.13 3.17 20.51
CA PRO A 38 -0.95 4.09 20.12
C PRO A 38 -1.18 4.09 18.61
N CYS A 39 -2.39 4.44 18.18
CA CYS A 39 -2.64 4.73 16.77
C CYS A 39 -1.82 5.96 16.34
N GLU A 40 -1.31 5.96 15.11
CA GLU A 40 -0.39 6.98 14.62
C GLU A 40 -0.95 7.64 13.36
N GLU A 41 -0.98 8.97 13.34
CA GLU A 41 -1.21 9.74 12.12
C GLU A 41 0.10 9.89 11.35
N LEU A 42 0.11 9.44 10.10
CA LEU A 42 1.27 9.47 9.22
C LEU A 42 0.98 10.38 8.04
N SER A 43 2.04 10.92 7.42
CA SER A 43 1.93 11.75 6.22
C SER A 43 2.75 11.15 5.09
N MET A 44 2.26 11.33 3.86
CA MET A 44 2.96 10.92 2.65
C MET A 44 2.91 12.03 1.61
N THR A 45 4.08 12.34 1.07
CA THR A 45 4.24 13.24 -0.07
C THR A 45 4.19 12.43 -1.37
N TYR A 46 3.53 12.98 -2.38
CA TYR A 46 3.42 12.39 -3.71
C TYR A 46 3.45 13.47 -4.79
N THR A 47 3.62 13.05 -6.03
CA THR A 47 3.46 13.88 -7.23
C THR A 47 2.29 13.34 -8.04
N ASP A 48 1.78 14.09 -9.02
CA ASP A 48 0.69 13.60 -9.88
C ASP A 48 1.04 12.26 -10.57
N ALA A 49 2.32 12.03 -10.87
CA ALA A 49 2.79 10.77 -11.48
C ALA A 49 2.78 9.58 -10.52
N THR A 50 2.80 9.81 -9.21
CA THR A 50 2.88 8.76 -8.18
C THR A 50 1.62 8.67 -7.32
N GLU A 51 0.63 9.55 -7.53
CA GLU A 51 -0.56 9.71 -6.71
C GLU A 51 -1.34 8.40 -6.44
N ILE A 52 -1.49 7.58 -7.48
CA ILE A 52 -2.23 6.30 -7.39
C ILE A 52 -1.42 5.26 -6.61
N GLN A 53 -0.15 5.03 -6.95
CA GLN A 53 0.64 3.91 -6.43
C GLN A 53 1.41 4.21 -5.13
N CYS A 54 1.56 5.48 -4.75
CA CYS A 54 2.44 5.91 -3.66
C CYS A 54 2.22 5.14 -2.36
N LEU A 55 0.97 5.07 -1.88
CA LEU A 55 0.67 4.41 -0.61
C LEU A 55 0.89 2.90 -0.70
N THR A 56 0.44 2.28 -1.78
CA THR A 56 0.56 0.83 -1.97
C THR A 56 2.02 0.39 -2.00
N GLU A 57 2.89 1.09 -2.74
CA GLU A 57 4.33 0.80 -2.78
C GLU A 57 4.99 0.97 -1.40
N LYS A 58 4.62 2.05 -0.68
CA LYS A 58 5.13 2.30 0.67
C LYS A 58 4.76 1.17 1.64
N LEU A 59 3.50 0.74 1.62
CA LEU A 59 3.00 -0.29 2.52
C LEU A 59 3.49 -1.69 2.12
N GLN A 60 3.69 -1.96 0.84
CA GLN A 60 4.35 -3.19 0.37
C GLN A 60 5.75 -3.33 0.95
N ASN A 61 6.55 -2.25 0.94
CA ASN A 61 7.88 -2.26 1.54
C ASN A 61 7.81 -2.46 3.05
N TYR A 62 6.88 -1.76 3.72
CA TYR A 62 6.65 -1.91 5.15
C TYR A 62 6.32 -3.35 5.57
N TYR A 63 5.40 -4.03 4.88
CA TYR A 63 5.04 -5.41 5.21
C TYR A 63 6.10 -6.42 4.81
N ARG A 64 6.92 -6.11 3.80
CA ARG A 64 8.06 -6.95 3.40
C ARG A 64 9.15 -6.97 4.46
N GLU A 65 9.44 -5.84 5.09
CA GLU A 65 10.44 -5.73 6.15
C GLU A 65 10.00 -6.44 7.45
N ARG A 66 8.68 -6.56 7.66
CA ARG A 66 8.10 -7.20 8.84
C ARG A 66 7.81 -8.68 8.59
N LYS A 67 8.76 -9.49 9.05
CA LYS A 67 8.65 -10.95 9.04
C LYS A 67 7.61 -11.42 10.07
N GLY A 68 6.75 -12.34 9.64
CA GLY A 68 5.81 -13.03 10.54
C GLY A 68 6.42 -14.26 11.20
N ALA A 69 5.65 -14.96 12.03
CA ALA A 69 6.06 -16.23 12.61
C ALA A 69 6.35 -17.31 11.53
N ALA A 70 5.73 -17.15 10.36
CA ALA A 70 5.80 -18.04 9.22
C ALA A 70 7.06 -17.90 8.35
N ASP A 71 7.87 -16.84 8.51
CA ASP A 71 9.13 -16.68 7.75
C ASP A 71 10.28 -17.50 8.34
N SER A 72 9.98 -18.64 8.97
CA SER A 72 10.99 -19.53 9.51
C SER A 72 11.76 -20.23 8.39
N ALA A 73 13.04 -20.55 8.63
CA ALA A 73 13.83 -21.34 7.69
C ALA A 73 13.15 -22.69 7.35
N ALA A 74 12.38 -23.25 8.29
CA ALA A 74 11.64 -24.50 8.09
C ALA A 74 10.49 -24.37 7.08
N GLU A 75 9.76 -23.25 7.09
CA GLU A 75 8.69 -23.01 6.11
C GLU A 75 9.24 -22.68 4.74
N ARG A 76 10.38 -21.98 4.68
CA ARG A 76 11.10 -21.75 3.43
C ARG A 76 11.53 -23.07 2.78
N GLU A 77 12.06 -24.01 3.58
CA GLU A 77 12.41 -25.35 3.12
C GLU A 77 11.17 -26.18 2.73
N ALA A 78 10.07 -26.08 3.48
CA ALA A 78 8.82 -26.76 3.14
C ALA A 78 8.21 -26.24 1.81
N PHE A 79 8.21 -24.93 1.60
CA PHE A 79 7.75 -24.30 0.36
C PHE A 79 8.64 -24.68 -0.83
N LYS A 80 9.97 -24.70 -0.62
CA LYS A 80 10.95 -25.16 -1.62
C LYS A 80 10.66 -26.60 -2.05
N LYS A 81 10.49 -27.50 -1.08
CA LYS A 81 10.18 -28.91 -1.33
C LYS A 81 8.85 -29.08 -2.07
N GLN A 82 7.80 -28.37 -1.67
CA GLN A 82 6.49 -28.43 -2.34
C GLN A 82 6.56 -27.97 -3.80
N MET A 83 7.36 -26.93 -4.08
CA MET A 83 7.55 -26.46 -5.45
C MET A 83 8.38 -27.44 -6.28
N GLU A 84 9.44 -28.02 -5.72
CA GLU A 84 10.23 -29.08 -6.37
C GLU A 84 9.36 -30.30 -6.72
N GLU A 85 8.48 -30.74 -5.81
CA GLU A 85 7.52 -31.81 -6.05
C GLU A 85 6.55 -31.49 -7.19
N LYS A 86 5.99 -30.28 -7.22
CA LYS A 86 5.09 -29.84 -8.32
C LYS A 86 5.81 -29.76 -9.67
N LEU A 87 7.08 -29.34 -9.69
CA LEU A 87 7.88 -29.31 -10.92
C LEU A 87 8.23 -30.73 -11.41
N ALA A 88 8.53 -31.65 -10.49
CA ALA A 88 8.74 -33.05 -10.79
C ALA A 88 7.48 -33.70 -11.37
N GLU A 89 6.31 -33.49 -10.76
CA GLU A 89 5.03 -34.00 -11.25
C GLU A 89 4.68 -33.48 -12.65
N ARG A 90 4.95 -32.19 -12.91
CA ARG A 90 4.75 -31.60 -14.24
C ARG A 90 5.69 -32.21 -15.28
N ALA A 91 6.94 -32.49 -14.92
CA ALA A 91 7.90 -33.14 -15.81
C ALA A 91 7.49 -34.59 -16.12
N GLU A 92 7.00 -35.35 -15.13
CA GLU A 92 6.45 -36.69 -15.31
C GLU A 92 5.23 -36.72 -16.25
N LYS A 93 4.40 -35.67 -16.19
CA LYS A 93 3.25 -35.47 -17.09
C LYS A 93 3.63 -34.95 -18.50
N GLY A 94 4.92 -34.96 -18.85
CA GLY A 94 5.42 -34.57 -20.17
C GLY A 94 5.55 -33.06 -20.38
N GLY A 95 5.49 -32.26 -19.31
CA GLY A 95 5.78 -30.83 -19.37
C GLY A 95 7.28 -30.54 -19.49
N PRO A 96 7.68 -29.35 -19.96
CA PRO A 96 9.08 -28.95 -19.99
C PRO A 96 9.67 -28.92 -18.57
N PRO A 97 10.97 -29.23 -18.39
CA PRO A 97 11.63 -29.11 -17.10
C PRO A 97 11.51 -27.67 -16.60
N GLY A 98 11.00 -27.52 -15.37
CA GLY A 98 10.88 -26.22 -14.72
C GLY A 98 12.24 -25.60 -14.42
N PRO A 99 12.28 -24.28 -14.15
CA PRO A 99 13.50 -23.63 -13.67
C PRO A 99 13.98 -24.26 -12.36
N LYS A 100 15.31 -24.32 -12.16
CA LYS A 100 15.87 -24.73 -10.86
C LYS A 100 15.43 -23.75 -9.79
N ILE A 101 14.98 -24.27 -8.66
CA ILE A 101 14.59 -23.46 -7.51
C ILE A 101 15.85 -23.03 -6.76
N THR A 102 16.40 -21.90 -7.18
CA THR A 102 17.54 -21.25 -6.52
C THR A 102 17.07 -20.51 -5.28
N ASP A 103 17.98 -20.26 -4.34
CA ASP A 103 17.65 -19.45 -3.16
C ASP A 103 17.28 -18.02 -3.54
N GLU A 104 17.83 -17.50 -4.65
CA GLU A 104 17.48 -16.19 -5.20
C GLU A 104 16.06 -16.16 -5.79
N LEU A 105 15.63 -17.21 -6.50
CA LEU A 105 14.25 -17.35 -6.95
C LEU A 105 13.30 -17.50 -5.76
N MET A 106 13.72 -18.25 -4.73
CA MET A 106 12.97 -18.38 -3.48
C MET A 106 12.84 -17.03 -2.78
N ASP A 107 13.93 -16.24 -2.69
CA ASP A 107 13.88 -14.89 -2.16
C ASP A 107 12.93 -14.01 -2.95
N GLN A 108 12.98 -14.06 -4.28
CA GLN A 108 12.07 -13.32 -5.14
C GLN A 108 10.61 -13.70 -4.87
N LEU A 109 10.29 -15.00 -4.80
CA LEU A 109 8.94 -15.51 -4.58
C LEU A 109 8.43 -15.22 -3.16
N THR A 110 9.27 -15.39 -2.13
CA THR A 110 8.89 -15.07 -0.74
C THR A 110 8.77 -13.56 -0.55
N ASN A 111 9.59 -12.77 -1.25
CA ASN A 111 9.52 -11.31 -1.24
C ASN A 111 8.42 -10.74 -2.16
N MET A 112 7.63 -11.55 -2.87
CA MET A 112 6.38 -11.08 -3.47
C MET A 112 5.39 -10.81 -2.34
N GLN A 113 5.53 -9.65 -1.71
CA GLN A 113 4.62 -9.12 -0.71
C GLN A 113 3.71 -8.12 -1.43
N THR A 114 2.40 -8.34 -1.35
CA THR A 114 1.43 -7.36 -1.84
C THR A 114 0.73 -6.70 -0.65
N VAL A 115 -0.14 -5.75 -0.95
CA VAL A 115 -1.00 -5.11 0.04
C VAL A 115 -2.42 -5.45 -0.38
N ASP A 116 -3.17 -6.08 0.50
CA ASP A 116 -4.59 -6.28 0.29
C ASP A 116 -5.32 -5.00 0.72
N ILE A 117 -6.28 -4.57 -0.11
CA ILE A 117 -7.00 -3.31 0.06
C ILE A 117 -8.47 -3.66 0.27
N CYS A 118 -8.94 -3.52 1.50
CA CYS A 118 -10.33 -3.75 1.87
C CYS A 118 -11.10 -2.42 1.87
N THR A 119 -12.07 -2.29 0.98
CA THR A 119 -12.96 -1.11 0.94
C THR A 119 -13.90 -1.10 2.14
N LEU A 120 -13.88 0.00 2.91
CA LEU A 120 -14.75 0.24 4.06
C LEU A 120 -15.95 1.12 3.71
N LEU A 121 -15.75 2.09 2.81
CA LEU A 121 -16.80 2.92 2.23
C LEU A 121 -16.58 2.96 0.72
N THR A 122 -17.61 2.60 -0.04
CA THR A 122 -17.58 2.66 -1.51
C THR A 122 -17.95 4.07 -1.97
N PRO A 123 -17.22 4.68 -2.92
CA PRO A 123 -17.51 6.03 -3.37
C PRO A 123 -18.82 6.07 -4.17
N ASN A 124 -19.65 7.08 -3.91
CA ASN A 124 -20.88 7.34 -4.64
C ASN A 124 -21.29 8.83 -4.53
N ALA A 125 -22.32 9.25 -5.27
CA ALA A 125 -22.75 10.63 -5.27
C ALA A 125 -23.30 11.13 -3.92
N GLU A 126 -23.83 10.23 -3.06
CA GLU A 126 -24.41 10.59 -1.77
C GLU A 126 -23.36 10.78 -0.67
N ASN A 127 -22.14 10.29 -0.87
CA ASN A 127 -21.00 10.46 0.05
C ASN A 127 -19.86 11.28 -0.57
N ASP A 128 -20.19 12.15 -1.54
CA ASP A 128 -19.23 13.02 -2.23
C ASP A 128 -18.08 12.27 -2.90
N TYR A 129 -18.32 11.02 -3.31
CA TYR A 129 -17.34 10.10 -3.88
C TYR A 129 -16.13 9.84 -2.97
N GLU A 130 -16.31 9.97 -1.65
CA GLU A 130 -15.31 9.54 -0.68
C GLU A 130 -15.24 8.01 -0.61
N MET A 131 -14.02 7.49 -0.71
CA MET A 131 -13.71 6.07 -0.50
C MET A 131 -12.76 5.95 0.68
N ILE A 132 -13.07 5.01 1.58
CA ILE A 132 -12.23 4.67 2.73
C ILE A 132 -11.75 3.25 2.54
N CYS A 133 -10.45 3.03 2.67
CA CYS A 133 -9.84 1.71 2.53
C CYS A 133 -8.99 1.37 3.76
N ALA A 134 -9.04 0.10 4.16
CA ALA A 134 -8.04 -0.52 5.02
C ALA A 134 -7.01 -1.24 4.14
N TYR A 135 -5.74 -0.99 4.39
CA TYR A 135 -4.60 -1.64 3.74
C TYR A 135 -3.99 -2.62 4.74
N VAL A 136 -3.91 -3.88 4.36
CA VAL A 136 -3.42 -4.98 5.20
C VAL A 136 -2.36 -5.80 4.46
N ASP A 137 -1.57 -6.53 5.24
CA ASP A 137 -0.63 -7.52 4.72
C ASP A 137 -1.43 -8.68 4.05
N ASP A 138 -1.21 -8.90 2.76
CA ASP A 138 -1.88 -9.98 1.98
C ASP A 138 -1.54 -11.39 2.50
N LYS A 139 -0.45 -11.51 3.25
CA LYS A 139 0.02 -12.73 3.91
C LYS A 139 -0.28 -12.74 5.40
N SER A 140 -1.08 -11.82 5.93
CA SER A 140 -1.35 -11.69 7.37
C SER A 140 -1.83 -13.00 8.03
N VAL A 141 -2.67 -13.78 7.34
CA VAL A 141 -3.12 -15.11 7.78
C VAL A 141 -1.97 -16.12 7.77
N ALA A 142 -1.24 -16.20 6.66
CA ALA A 142 -0.10 -17.13 6.53
C ALA A 142 0.98 -16.83 7.57
N LYS A 143 1.30 -15.55 7.79
CA LYS A 143 2.20 -15.02 8.82
C LYS A 143 1.71 -15.21 10.25
N GLN A 144 0.49 -15.73 10.44
CA GLN A 144 -0.19 -15.90 11.72
C GLN A 144 -0.20 -14.60 12.54
N LEU A 145 -0.38 -13.46 11.87
CA LEU A 145 -0.42 -12.17 12.54
C LEU A 145 -1.65 -12.11 13.46
N PRO A 146 -1.52 -11.47 14.65
CA PRO A 146 -2.61 -11.35 15.59
C PRO A 146 -3.76 -10.54 14.97
N ILE A 147 -4.98 -10.85 15.41
CA ILE A 147 -6.17 -10.08 15.05
C ILE A 147 -6.04 -8.68 15.64
N ASN A 148 -6.21 -7.66 14.79
CA ASN A 148 -6.17 -6.27 15.20
C ASN A 148 -7.58 -5.81 15.61
N ARG A 149 -7.92 -6.04 16.88
CA ARG A 149 -9.25 -5.73 17.42
C ARG A 149 -9.64 -4.26 17.28
N ARG A 150 -8.68 -3.35 17.36
CA ARG A 150 -8.93 -1.90 17.21
C ARG A 150 -9.31 -1.56 15.77
N ALA A 151 -8.55 -2.07 14.79
CA ALA A 151 -8.89 -1.87 13.38
C ALA A 151 -10.23 -2.54 13.02
N GLN A 152 -10.49 -3.73 13.55
CA GLN A 152 -11.77 -4.41 13.36
C GLN A 152 -12.94 -3.63 13.97
N ALA A 153 -12.76 -3.01 15.15
CA ALA A 153 -13.81 -2.19 15.76
C ALA A 153 -14.21 -1.02 14.85
N VAL A 154 -13.24 -0.35 14.23
CA VAL A 154 -13.50 0.74 13.28
C VAL A 154 -14.24 0.22 12.03
N ALA A 155 -13.79 -0.88 11.44
CA ALA A 155 -14.47 -1.51 10.31
C ALA A 155 -15.90 -1.94 10.67
N PHE A 156 -16.09 -2.50 11.88
CA PHE A 156 -17.38 -2.93 12.39
C PHE A 156 -18.33 -1.75 12.61
N SER A 157 -17.84 -0.59 13.07
CA SER A 157 -18.64 0.64 13.16
C SER A 157 -19.19 1.06 11.79
N ALA A 158 -18.47 0.77 10.70
CA ALA A 158 -18.92 0.96 9.32
C ALA A 158 -19.69 -0.24 8.74
N MET A 159 -20.18 -1.14 9.59
CA MET A 159 -20.92 -2.37 9.24
C MET A 159 -20.11 -3.39 8.41
N GLN A 160 -18.79 -3.25 8.36
CA GLN A 160 -17.90 -4.17 7.65
C GLN A 160 -17.44 -5.30 8.56
N LYS A 161 -17.71 -6.56 8.17
CA LYS A 161 -17.30 -7.76 8.90
C LYS A 161 -15.97 -8.29 8.38
N LEU A 162 -14.91 -7.53 8.57
CA LEU A 162 -13.57 -7.86 8.10
C LEU A 162 -12.71 -8.47 9.21
N GLU A 163 -11.94 -9.50 8.88
CA GLU A 163 -10.90 -10.04 9.75
C GLU A 163 -9.56 -9.36 9.46
N LEU A 164 -9.33 -8.21 10.11
CA LEU A 164 -8.12 -7.44 9.94
C LEU A 164 -7.03 -7.94 10.90
N ARG A 165 -5.87 -8.32 10.37
CA ARG A 165 -4.74 -8.91 11.10
C ARG A 165 -3.46 -8.11 10.90
N GLY A 166 -2.61 -8.08 11.93
CA GLY A 166 -1.38 -7.30 11.93
C GLY A 166 -1.63 -5.80 11.97
N ASP A 167 -0.60 -5.02 11.64
CA ASP A 167 -0.72 -3.57 11.56
C ASP A 167 -1.57 -3.20 10.34
N VAL A 168 -2.54 -2.31 10.54
CA VAL A 168 -3.49 -1.91 9.49
C VAL A 168 -3.35 -0.42 9.23
N PHE A 169 -3.42 -0.02 7.97
CA PHE A 169 -3.42 1.39 7.59
C PHE A 169 -4.75 1.79 6.98
N PHE A 170 -5.32 2.90 7.45
CA PHE A 170 -6.56 3.46 6.94
C PHE A 170 -6.23 4.73 6.15
N ALA A 171 -6.78 4.84 4.95
CA ALA A 171 -6.63 6.04 4.13
C ALA A 171 -7.94 6.39 3.41
N LYS A 172 -8.07 7.67 3.10
CA LYS A 172 -9.19 8.25 2.35
C LYS A 172 -8.73 8.67 0.96
N LEU A 173 -9.59 8.47 -0.02
CA LEU A 173 -9.41 8.97 -1.37
C LEU A 173 -10.75 9.44 -1.94
N TYR A 174 -10.68 10.32 -2.92
CA TYR A 174 -11.78 10.68 -3.79
C TYR A 174 -11.69 9.81 -5.05
N GLU A 175 -12.79 9.18 -5.45
CA GLU A 175 -12.86 8.41 -6.68
C GLU A 175 -14.22 8.56 -7.36
N ASN A 176 -14.25 9.33 -8.45
CA ASN A 176 -15.40 9.45 -9.32
C ASN A 176 -15.09 8.80 -10.67
N GLY A 177 -15.51 7.54 -10.82
CA GLY A 177 -15.30 6.77 -12.03
C GLY A 177 -16.06 7.28 -13.26
N VAL A 178 -17.07 8.14 -13.10
CA VAL A 178 -17.79 8.75 -14.24
C VAL A 178 -16.96 9.88 -14.85
N GLU A 179 -16.26 10.64 -14.02
CA GLU A 179 -15.40 11.76 -14.45
C GLU A 179 -13.92 11.37 -14.59
N ASP A 180 -13.57 10.11 -14.37
CA ASP A 180 -12.19 9.60 -14.33
C ASP A 180 -11.29 10.44 -13.40
N LYS A 181 -11.82 10.79 -12.23
CA LYS A 181 -11.14 11.63 -11.24
C LYS A 181 -10.76 10.81 -10.02
N PHE A 182 -9.48 10.91 -9.66
CA PHE A 182 -8.89 10.35 -8.46
C PHE A 182 -8.21 11.45 -7.65
N GLY A 183 -8.20 11.31 -6.32
CA GLY A 183 -7.40 12.20 -5.47
C GLY A 183 -7.15 11.62 -4.09
N ARG A 184 -5.95 11.83 -3.54
CA ARG A 184 -5.68 11.50 -2.13
C ARG A 184 -6.31 12.53 -1.20
N MET A 185 -6.91 12.07 -0.11
CA MET A 185 -7.50 12.93 0.92
C MET A 185 -6.91 12.59 2.28
N ASP A 186 -6.98 13.55 3.22
CA ASP A 186 -6.56 13.31 4.59
C ASP A 186 -7.51 12.35 5.31
N PHE A 187 -6.95 11.30 5.88
CA PHE A 187 -7.57 10.48 6.91
C PHE A 187 -6.77 10.65 8.21
N VAL A 188 -7.42 11.16 9.25
CA VAL A 188 -6.81 11.56 10.52
C VAL A 188 -7.30 10.70 11.68
N LEU A 189 -6.67 10.81 12.85
CA LEU A 189 -7.06 10.00 14.03
C LEU A 189 -8.54 10.17 14.42
N ASN A 190 -9.08 11.37 14.24
CA ASN A 190 -10.49 11.65 14.56
C ASN A 190 -11.47 10.92 13.61
N ASP A 191 -11.00 10.49 12.44
CA ASP A 191 -11.81 9.69 11.51
C ASP A 191 -11.96 8.22 11.98
N LEU A 192 -11.24 7.79 13.01
CA LEU A 192 -11.44 6.47 13.63
C LEU A 192 -12.68 6.42 14.54
N MET A 193 -13.26 7.57 14.86
CA MET A 193 -14.38 7.65 15.80
C MET A 193 -15.66 7.09 15.15
N PRO A 194 -16.49 6.34 15.89
CA PRO A 194 -17.77 5.83 15.37
C PRO A 194 -18.72 6.92 14.85
N GLU A 195 -18.59 8.14 15.36
CA GLU A 195 -19.41 9.29 14.98
C GLU A 195 -18.91 10.00 13.72
N ALA A 196 -17.77 9.61 13.14
CA ALA A 196 -17.24 10.22 11.93
C ALA A 196 -18.26 10.14 10.77
N SER A 197 -18.31 11.19 9.94
CA SER A 197 -19.32 11.31 8.87
C SER A 197 -19.30 10.12 7.91
N TRP A 198 -18.12 9.63 7.56
CA TRP A 198 -17.95 8.48 6.67
C TRP A 198 -18.51 7.18 7.25
N VAL A 199 -18.45 7.00 8.58
CA VAL A 199 -19.02 5.83 9.28
C VAL A 199 -20.54 5.87 9.19
N GLN A 200 -21.14 7.03 9.47
CA GLN A 200 -22.58 7.23 9.33
C GLN A 200 -23.03 7.03 7.87
N ALA A 201 -22.22 7.48 6.90
CA ALA A 201 -22.48 7.21 5.49
C ALA A 201 -22.44 5.71 5.18
N ALA A 202 -21.40 4.99 5.61
CA ALA A 202 -21.26 3.54 5.40
C ALA A 202 -22.45 2.74 5.96
N GLN A 203 -22.95 3.14 7.14
CA GLN A 203 -24.11 2.50 7.77
C GLN A 203 -25.38 2.61 6.92
N LYS A 204 -25.61 3.74 6.25
CA LYS A 204 -26.81 3.95 5.40
C LYS A 204 -26.85 3.02 4.19
N PHE A 205 -25.70 2.71 3.61
CA PHE A 205 -25.59 1.88 2.40
C PHE A 205 -25.57 0.38 2.69
N THR A 206 -25.56 -0.02 3.96
CA THR A 206 -25.53 -1.43 4.39
C THR A 206 -26.88 -1.88 4.97
N SER A 207 -27.91 -1.02 4.94
CA SER A 207 -29.28 -1.29 5.39
C SER A 207 -30.20 -1.82 4.29
#